data_AF-A0A257MQH9-F1
#
_entry.id   AF-A0A257MQH9-F1
#
_cell.length_a   1.000
_cell.length_b   1.000
_cell.length_c   1.000
_cell.angle_alpha   90.00
_cell.angle_beta   90.00
_cell.angle_gamma   90.00
#
_symmetry.space_group_name_H-M   'P 1'
#
loop_
_entity.id
_entity.type
_entity.pdbx_description
1 polymer ?
#
loop_
_entity_poly.entity_id
_entity_poly.type
_entity_poly.pdbx_seq_one_letter_code
_entity_poly.pdbx_strand_id
1 'polypeptide(L)'
;LSVVMNVDSRKLGKKDIVKVEERELLEEEVNRIALIAPAASINIIRDCNIIAKRKVDLPDEIVGVVRCQNPSCISNTAEPIQSRMLVKTKNPVLLRCLYCEQPLTENIAEYLI
;
A
#
# COMPACT_ATOMS: atom_id res chain seq x y z
N LEU A 1 7.68 1.22 18.29
CA LEU A 1 6.75 0.46 17.41
C LEU A 1 5.99 -0.55 18.25
N SER A 2 4.66 -0.54 18.20
CA SER A 2 3.82 -1.54 18.87
C SER A 2 2.83 -2.14 17.90
N VAL A 3 2.59 -3.44 18.02
CA VAL A 3 1.68 -4.19 17.14
C VAL A 3 0.70 -4.97 17.99
N VAL A 4 -0.57 -4.92 17.61
CA VAL A 4 -1.63 -5.72 18.22
C VAL A 4 -2.41 -6.38 17.10
N MET A 5 -2.51 -7.71 17.14
CA MET A 5 -3.08 -8.50 16.05
C MET A 5 -4.35 -9.23 16.47
N ASN A 6 -5.23 -9.50 15.51
CA ASN A 6 -6.45 -10.29 15.64
C ASN A 6 -7.39 -9.83 16.77
N VAL A 7 -7.44 -8.52 17.02
CA VAL A 7 -8.31 -7.93 18.04
C VAL A 7 -9.71 -7.73 17.50
N ASP A 8 -10.69 -7.74 18.40
CA ASP A 8 -12.08 -7.57 18.03
C ASP A 8 -12.34 -6.18 17.44
N SER A 9 -13.07 -6.18 16.32
CA SER A 9 -13.49 -4.99 15.60
C SER A 9 -14.98 -5.02 15.38
N ARG A 10 -15.70 -4.03 15.93
CA ARG A 10 -17.16 -3.92 15.69
C ARG A 10 -17.53 -3.78 14.21
N LYS A 11 -16.61 -3.26 13.37
CA LYS A 11 -16.87 -3.02 11.94
C LYS A 11 -16.33 -4.12 11.03
N LEU A 12 -15.21 -4.75 11.39
CA LEU A 12 -14.49 -5.71 10.54
C LEU A 12 -14.51 -7.14 11.11
N GLY A 13 -15.16 -7.37 12.25
CA GLY A 13 -15.06 -8.61 13.02
C GLY A 13 -13.73 -8.70 13.77
N LYS A 14 -12.63 -8.77 13.01
CA LYS A 14 -11.25 -8.75 13.51
C LYS A 14 -10.45 -7.65 12.82
N LYS A 15 -9.40 -7.15 13.47
CA LYS A 15 -8.45 -6.22 12.86
C LYS A 15 -7.09 -6.27 13.55
N ASP A 16 -6.10 -5.71 12.88
CA ASP A 16 -4.80 -5.43 13.45
C ASP A 16 -4.62 -3.92 13.67
N ILE A 17 -3.72 -3.56 14.58
CA ILE A 17 -3.36 -2.18 14.92
C ILE A 17 -1.84 -2.09 15.00
N VAL A 18 -1.26 -1.19 14.20
CA VAL A 18 0.16 -0.84 14.26
C VAL A 18 0.30 0.59 14.74
N LYS A 19 1.16 0.82 15.73
CA LYS A 19 1.51 2.15 16.27
C LYS A 19 2.99 2.44 16.03
N VAL A 20 3.25 3.51 15.29
CA VAL A 20 4.59 4.05 15.03
C VAL A 20 4.74 5.33 15.84
N GLU A 21 5.86 5.49 16.52
CA GLU A 21 6.15 6.64 17.40
C GLU A 21 7.27 7.48 16.79
N GLU A 22 7.42 8.72 17.28
CA GLU A 22 8.50 9.67 16.92
C GLU A 22 8.54 10.13 15.45
N ARG A 23 7.61 9.68 14.61
CA ARG A 23 7.48 10.12 13.22
C ARG A 23 6.07 9.97 12.69
N GLU A 24 5.78 10.71 11.63
CA GLU A 24 4.60 10.51 10.79
C GLU A 24 4.98 9.64 9.57
N LEU A 25 4.00 8.91 9.03
CA LEU A 25 4.22 8.09 7.82
C LEU A 25 4.34 8.99 6.59
N LEU A 26 5.32 8.69 5.74
CA LEU A 26 5.46 9.32 4.43
C LEU A 26 4.35 8.85 3.49
N GLU A 27 4.03 9.67 2.49
CA GLU A 27 2.98 9.35 1.51
C GLU A 27 3.22 8.02 0.77
N GLU A 28 4.48 7.69 0.45
CA GLU A 28 4.82 6.38 -0.12
C GLU A 28 4.53 5.20 0.83
N GLU A 29 4.74 5.38 2.14
CA GLU A 29 4.41 4.36 3.14
C GLU A 29 2.90 4.17 3.26
N VAL A 30 2.15 5.28 3.20
CA VAL A 30 0.69 5.29 3.17
C VAL A 30 0.18 4.53 1.93
N ASN A 31 0.77 4.79 0.76
CA ASN A 31 0.40 4.13 -0.50
C ASN A 31 0.67 2.61 -0.47
N ARG A 32 1.80 2.19 0.14
CA ARG A 32 2.09 0.76 0.41
C ARG A 32 1.01 0.10 1.26
N ILE A 33 0.55 0.79 2.30
CA ILE A 33 -0.52 0.29 3.18
C ILE A 33 -1.84 0.18 2.40
N ALA A 34 -2.15 1.15 1.52
CA ALA A 34 -3.38 1.15 0.74
C ALA A 34 -3.53 -0.09 -0.15
N LEU A 35 -2.41 -0.64 -0.64
CA LEU A 35 -2.37 -1.85 -1.47
C LEU A 35 -2.75 -3.13 -0.71
N ILE A 36 -2.30 -3.26 0.54
CA ILE A 36 -2.51 -4.46 1.35
C ILE A 36 -3.79 -4.35 2.19
N ALA A 37 -4.07 -3.15 2.69
CA ALA A 37 -5.15 -2.86 3.61
C ALA A 37 -5.96 -1.63 3.15
N PRO A 38 -6.73 -1.74 2.05
CA PRO A 38 -7.49 -0.62 1.48
C PRO A 38 -8.58 -0.07 2.44
N ALA A 39 -9.03 -0.88 3.40
CA ALA A 39 -9.97 -0.46 4.43
C ALA A 39 -9.32 0.20 5.66
N ALA A 40 -7.98 0.32 5.69
CA ALA A 40 -7.27 0.86 6.84
C ALA A 40 -7.52 2.37 7.03
N SER A 41 -7.19 2.84 8.22
CA SER A 41 -7.25 4.26 8.58
C SER A 41 -6.01 4.63 9.36
N ILE A 42 -5.44 5.78 9.04
CA ILE A 42 -4.24 6.32 9.69
C ILE A 42 -4.67 7.44 10.63
N ASN A 43 -4.22 7.37 11.87
CA ASN A 43 -4.41 8.43 12.86
C ASN A 43 -3.06 9.11 13.10
N ILE A 44 -3.02 10.44 12.97
CA ILE A 44 -1.86 11.25 13.31
C ILE A 44 -2.05 11.75 14.74
N ILE A 45 -1.08 11.46 15.61
CA ILE A 45 -1.15 11.76 17.05
C ILE A 45 -0.01 12.72 17.39
N ARG A 46 -0.33 13.84 18.06
CA ARG A 46 0.64 14.77 18.66
C ARG A 46 0.15 15.14 20.07
N ASP A 47 1.05 15.23 21.03
CA ASP A 47 0.73 15.57 22.42
C ASP A 47 -0.43 14.74 23.01
N CYS A 48 -0.41 13.43 22.76
CA CYS A 48 -1.46 12.47 23.16
C CYS A 48 -2.85 12.72 22.55
N ASN A 49 -2.99 13.62 21.59
CA ASN A 49 -4.25 13.96 20.92
C ASN A 49 -4.24 13.55 19.45
N ILE A 50 -5.38 13.07 18.95
CA ILE A 50 -5.57 12.76 17.52
C ILE A 50 -5.80 14.09 16.79
N ILE A 51 -4.79 14.56 16.07
CA ILE A 51 -4.89 15.80 15.31
C ILE A 51 -5.47 15.60 13.91
N ALA A 52 -5.37 14.39 13.35
CA ALA A 52 -5.95 14.05 12.06
C ALA A 52 -6.28 12.57 11.95
N LYS A 53 -7.32 12.28 11.17
CA LYS A 53 -7.68 10.92 10.77
C LYS A 53 -7.87 10.86 9.27
N ARG A 54 -7.07 10.04 8.60
CA ARG A 54 -7.08 9.89 7.14
C ARG A 54 -7.43 8.45 6.79
N LYS A 55 -8.32 8.28 5.81
CA LYS A 55 -8.43 6.98 5.14
C LYS A 55 -7.25 6.85 4.20
N VAL A 56 -6.73 5.64 4.06
CA VAL A 56 -5.79 5.37 2.98
C VAL A 56 -6.58 5.43 1.67
N ASP A 57 -6.10 6.20 0.71
CA ASP A 57 -6.60 6.15 -0.67
C ASP A 57 -5.51 5.54 -1.53
N LEU A 58 -5.93 4.67 -2.45
CA LEU A 58 -5.02 4.07 -3.41
C LEU A 58 -4.92 5.04 -4.59
N PRO A 59 -3.75 5.63 -4.91
CA PRO A 59 -3.64 6.55 -6.05
C PRO A 59 -3.92 5.84 -7.38
N ASP A 60 -4.18 6.59 -8.44
CA ASP A 60 -4.42 6.02 -9.79
C ASP A 60 -3.14 5.43 -10.41
N GLU A 61 -1.98 5.86 -9.93
CA GLU A 61 -0.68 5.36 -10.33
C GLU A 61 0.23 5.16 -9.12
N ILE A 62 1.02 4.09 -9.15
CA ILE A 62 1.97 3.72 -8.11
C ILE A 62 3.34 3.53 -8.74
N VAL A 63 4.34 4.21 -8.18
CA VAL A 63 5.72 4.21 -8.69
C VAL A 63 6.64 3.62 -7.63
N GLY A 64 7.49 2.67 -8.00
CA GLY A 64 8.56 2.16 -7.13
C GLY A 64 8.10 1.33 -5.92
N VAL A 65 6.81 1.03 -5.79
CA VAL A 65 6.26 0.25 -4.66
C VAL A 65 6.03 -1.22 -5.01
N VAL A 66 5.63 -1.51 -6.25
CA VAL A 66 5.28 -2.86 -6.69
C VAL A 66 6.16 -3.24 -7.88
N ARG A 67 6.90 -4.34 -7.76
CA ARG A 67 7.68 -4.95 -8.83
C ARG A 67 6.77 -5.59 -9.86
N CYS A 68 7.14 -5.52 -11.13
CA CYS A 68 6.40 -6.22 -12.17
C CYS A 68 6.63 -7.73 -12.10
N GLN A 69 5.55 -8.53 -12.13
CA GLN A 69 5.64 -10.00 -12.13
C GLN A 69 6.26 -10.57 -13.41
N ASN A 70 6.28 -9.81 -14.51
CA ASN A 70 6.88 -10.25 -15.77
C ASN A 70 8.42 -10.14 -15.69
N PRO A 71 9.17 -11.26 -15.68
CA PRO A 71 10.63 -11.23 -15.55
C PRO A 71 11.32 -10.49 -16.71
N SER A 72 10.67 -10.44 -17.89
CA SER A 72 11.19 -9.76 -19.08
C SER A 72 10.78 -8.28 -19.17
N CYS A 73 10.11 -7.74 -18.14
CA CYS A 73 9.74 -6.33 -18.12
C CYS A 73 10.99 -5.44 -18.02
N ILE A 74 11.02 -4.34 -18.77
CA ILE A 74 12.09 -3.34 -18.70
C ILE A 74 12.30 -2.78 -17.29
N SER A 75 11.26 -2.75 -16.44
CA SER A 75 11.38 -2.33 -15.04
C SER A 75 12.11 -3.33 -14.14
N ASN A 76 12.45 -4.52 -14.64
CA ASN A 76 13.16 -5.57 -13.92
C ASN A 76 14.62 -5.74 -14.39
N THR A 77 15.10 -4.89 -15.31
CA THR A 77 16.46 -4.92 -15.84
C THR A 77 17.34 -3.89 -15.11
N ALA A 78 18.60 -3.72 -15.56
CA ALA A 78 19.54 -2.73 -15.03
C ALA A 78 19.27 -1.28 -15.50
N GLU A 79 18.15 -1.05 -16.20
CA GLU A 79 17.74 0.27 -16.64
C GLU A 79 17.42 1.16 -15.41
N PRO A 80 17.77 2.46 -15.43
CA PRO A 80 17.55 3.38 -14.31
C PRO A 80 16.09 3.87 -14.25
N ILE A 81 15.13 2.94 -14.31
CA ILE A 81 13.69 3.21 -14.27
C ILE A 81 13.04 2.49 -13.09
N GLN A 82 12.02 3.12 -12.50
CA GLN A 82 11.20 2.48 -11.47
C GLN A 82 10.02 1.75 -12.10
N SER A 83 9.59 0.66 -11.46
CA SER A 83 8.33 -0.01 -11.79
C SER A 83 7.16 0.96 -11.60
N ARG A 84 6.24 1.01 -12.58
CA ARG A 84 5.07 1.89 -12.59
C ARG A 84 3.83 1.04 -12.81
N MET A 85 2.88 1.12 -11.88
CA MET A 85 1.62 0.39 -11.90
C MET A 85 0.45 1.35 -11.98
N LEU A 86 -0.41 1.18 -12.97
CA LEU A 86 -1.69 1.86 -13.07
C LEU A 86 -2.74 1.09 -12.28
N VAL A 87 -3.48 1.78 -11.43
CA VAL A 87 -4.60 1.22 -10.68
C VAL A 87 -5.86 1.30 -11.55
N LYS A 88 -6.33 0.15 -12.04
CA LYS A 88 -7.53 0.07 -12.87
C LYS A 88 -8.80 -0.10 -12.04
N THR A 89 -8.69 -0.82 -10.93
CA THR A 89 -9.79 -1.04 -9.98
C THR A 89 -9.21 -0.99 -8.57
N LYS A 90 -9.91 -0.37 -7.62
CA LYS A 90 -9.47 -0.27 -6.21
C LYS A 90 -10.07 -1.35 -5.31
N ASN A 91 -11.16 -2.00 -5.72
CA ASN A 91 -11.79 -3.10 -4.98
C ASN A 91 -12.59 -4.02 -5.93
N PRO A 92 -12.08 -5.22 -6.28
CA PRO A 92 -10.75 -5.73 -5.94
C PRO A 92 -9.64 -4.90 -6.60
N VAL A 93 -8.44 -4.91 -6.00
CA VAL A 93 -7.30 -4.16 -6.55
C VAL A 93 -6.84 -4.81 -7.85
N LEU A 94 -6.86 -4.06 -8.96
CA LEU A 94 -6.28 -4.47 -10.24
C LEU A 94 -5.20 -3.48 -10.63
N LEU A 95 -3.97 -3.96 -10.69
CA LEU A 95 -2.82 -3.21 -11.15
C LEU A 95 -2.50 -3.60 -12.58
N ARG A 96 -2.04 -2.65 -13.39
CA ARG A 96 -1.51 -2.90 -14.73
C ARG A 96 -0.15 -2.24 -14.87
N CYS A 97 0.87 -3.01 -15.23
CA CYS A 97 2.20 -2.46 -15.48
C CYS A 97 2.13 -1.44 -16.62
N LEU A 98 2.72 -0.26 -16.42
CA LEU A 98 2.76 0.79 -17.44
C LEU A 98 3.61 0.36 -18.65
N TYR A 99 4.61 -0.51 -18.46
CA TYR A 99 5.58 -0.84 -19.49
C TYR A 99 5.21 -2.08 -20.32
N CYS A 100 4.93 -3.21 -19.66
CA CYS A 100 4.63 -4.47 -20.34
C CYS A 100 3.14 -4.81 -20.35
N GLU A 101 2.31 -3.93 -19.79
CA GLU A 101 0.85 -4.04 -19.72
C GLU A 101 0.30 -5.26 -18.99
N GLN A 102 1.15 -6.08 -18.38
CA GLN A 102 0.73 -7.26 -17.63
C GLN A 102 -0.12 -6.86 -16.42
N PRO A 103 -1.29 -7.49 -16.24
CA PRO A 103 -2.13 -7.27 -15.08
C PRO A 103 -1.56 -8.00 -13.86
N LEU A 104 -1.76 -7.40 -12.68
CA LEU A 104 -1.47 -8.00 -11.38
C LEU A 104 -2.71 -7.82 -10.50
N THR A 105 -3.34 -8.94 -10.17
CA THR A 105 -4.63 -9.01 -9.45
C THR A 105 -4.55 -9.77 -8.13
N GLU A 106 -3.56 -10.64 -7.98
CA GLU A 106 -3.41 -11.55 -6.85
C GLU A 106 -1.98 -11.49 -6.31
N ASN A 107 -1.79 -11.88 -5.05
CA ASN A 107 -0.48 -11.96 -4.40
C ASN A 107 0.35 -10.67 -4.52
N ILE A 108 -0.29 -9.50 -4.57
CA ILE A 108 0.37 -8.19 -4.72
C ILE A 108 1.45 -8.01 -3.65
N ALA A 109 1.22 -8.54 -2.45
CA ALA A 109 2.15 -8.49 -1.33
C ALA A 109 3.52 -9.13 -1.64
N GLU A 110 3.57 -10.17 -2.48
CA GLU A 110 4.82 -10.85 -2.88
C GLU A 110 5.69 -9.99 -3.81
N TYR A 111 5.09 -8.98 -4.44
CA TYR A 111 5.75 -8.09 -5.38
C TYR A 111 6.07 -6.72 -4.78
N LEU A 112 5.85 -6.49 -3.49
CA LEU A 112 6.20 -5.22 -2.84
C LEU A 112 7.72 -5.05 -2.73
N ILE A 113 8.21 -3.83 -2.98
CA ILE A 113 9.64 -3.44 -2.94
C ILE A 113 9.97 -2.73 -1.62
#